data_AF-A0A7J2S9J4-F1
#
_entry.id   AF-A0A7J2S9J4-F1
#
_cell.length_a   1.000
_cell.length_b   1.000
_cell.length_c   1.000
_cell.angle_alpha   90.00
_cell.angle_beta   90.00
_cell.angle_gamma   90.00
#
_symmetry.space_group_name_H-M   'P 1'
#
loop_
_entity.id
_entity.type
_entity.pdbx_description
1 polymer ?
#
loop_
_entity_poly.entity_id
_entity_poly.type
_entity_poly.pdbx_seq_one_letter_code
_entity_poly.pdbx_strand_id
1 'polypeptide(L)'
;MEFKIYPVNAKWIIEVAELYEKFKKEGKELDKKSIAKALGVSEVTIQNAIGAFKQLELDKISDKIANSNLEGQKQLFRKALQSYKPFLEFIFFLEKDDDPDKAIRKVLSIFEIKRKPKDAIRTFRNWGSFAGVFKGKNFELSKSIKSLKPSIMEDLFESLNNEIKAKIWVKKILGAAESYLSNEEYESLIKSILNVMKDPREAVQSAGEALEDFLRKLAHDKGIDVSKKNGIYQIAEELRKNNVLASKHVPILKGLQVFLDRDIFEGFAAFRNIAHHGKDKEEMKKWELSEELALSYIIQVLLCIKSLYYYVMREKLKF
;
A
#
# COMPACT_ATOMS: atom_id res chain seq x y z
N MET A 1 12.23 13.49 -19.38
CA MET A 1 12.15 14.83 -18.76
C MET A 1 13.36 14.98 -17.85
N GLU A 2 14.16 16.02 -18.02
CA GLU A 2 15.33 16.30 -17.17
C GLU A 2 14.85 16.96 -15.86
N PHE A 3 15.10 16.34 -14.72
CA PHE A 3 14.67 16.87 -13.41
C PHE A 3 15.61 17.98 -12.93
N LYS A 4 15.05 19.05 -12.34
CA LYS A 4 15.82 20.16 -11.79
C LYS A 4 15.27 20.62 -10.45
N ILE A 5 16.15 20.77 -9.47
CA ILE A 5 15.83 21.36 -8.17
C ILE A 5 16.28 22.82 -8.19
N TYR A 6 15.31 23.73 -8.12
CA TYR A 6 15.54 25.17 -8.10
C TYR A 6 15.58 25.67 -6.65
N PRO A 7 16.64 26.38 -6.23
CA PRO A 7 16.77 26.87 -4.86
C PRO A 7 15.84 28.07 -4.64
N VAL A 8 14.59 27.79 -4.31
CA VAL A 8 13.53 28.79 -4.11
C VAL A 8 12.50 28.29 -3.10
N ASN A 9 11.91 29.22 -2.36
CA ASN A 9 10.85 28.88 -1.42
C ASN A 9 9.52 28.64 -2.13
N ALA A 10 8.73 27.69 -1.62
CA ALA A 10 7.41 27.35 -2.15
C ALA A 10 6.45 28.55 -2.21
N LYS A 11 6.54 29.47 -1.24
CA LYS A 11 5.80 30.74 -1.26
C LYS A 11 5.91 31.45 -2.62
N TRP A 12 7.14 31.63 -3.12
CA TRP A 12 7.37 32.33 -4.38
C TRP A 12 6.89 31.53 -5.60
N ILE A 13 6.88 30.20 -5.51
CA ILE A 13 6.33 29.34 -6.56
C ILE A 13 4.81 29.56 -6.68
N ILE A 14 4.11 29.65 -5.54
CA ILE A 14 2.67 29.92 -5.49
C ILE A 14 2.34 31.32 -6.00
N GLU A 15 3.07 32.35 -5.57
CA GLU A 15 2.86 33.70 -6.07
C GLU A 15 3.11 33.81 -7.58
N VAL A 16 4.10 33.08 -8.11
CA VAL A 16 4.31 32.97 -9.57
C VAL A 16 3.13 32.26 -10.25
N ALA A 17 2.55 31.22 -9.64
CA ALA A 17 1.38 30.54 -10.21
C ALA A 17 0.15 31.46 -10.27
N GLU A 18 -0.08 32.28 -9.24
CA GLU A 18 -1.17 33.26 -9.21
C GLU A 18 -0.98 34.36 -10.26
N LEU A 19 0.25 34.89 -10.37
CA LEU A 19 0.58 35.90 -11.38
C LEU A 19 0.51 35.30 -12.78
N TYR A 20 0.93 34.05 -12.97
CA TYR A 20 0.83 33.36 -14.24
C TYR A 20 -0.60 33.35 -14.77
N GLU A 21 -1.58 33.02 -13.92
CA GLU A 21 -2.98 33.01 -14.32
C GLU A 21 -3.50 34.42 -14.66
N LYS A 22 -3.07 35.46 -13.94
CA LYS A 22 -3.44 36.86 -14.27
C LYS A 22 -2.90 37.27 -15.64
N PHE A 23 -1.62 37.02 -15.89
CA PHE A 23 -0.98 37.33 -17.18
C PHE A 23 -1.63 36.57 -18.33
N LYS A 24 -1.94 35.27 -18.13
CA LYS A 24 -2.64 34.44 -19.10
C LYS A 24 -4.02 35.00 -19.47
N LYS A 25 -4.80 35.47 -18.49
CA LYS A 25 -6.10 36.12 -18.73
C LYS A 25 -5.98 37.43 -19.51
N GLU A 26 -4.89 38.16 -19.33
CA GLU A 26 -4.58 39.40 -20.05
C GLU A 26 -3.92 39.15 -21.43
N GLY A 27 -3.70 37.89 -21.83
CA GLY A 27 -3.01 37.55 -23.07
C GLY A 27 -1.52 37.94 -23.08
N LYS A 28 -0.91 38.13 -21.90
CA LYS A 28 0.49 38.53 -21.73
C LYS A 28 1.37 37.36 -21.33
N GLU A 29 2.63 37.39 -21.75
CA GLU A 29 3.65 36.46 -21.27
C GLU A 29 4.21 36.88 -19.90
N LEU A 30 4.70 35.92 -19.11
CA LEU A 30 5.38 36.24 -17.85
C LEU A 30 6.65 37.03 -18.09
N ASP A 31 6.62 38.31 -17.73
CA ASP A 31 7.83 39.11 -17.62
C ASP A 31 8.45 38.98 -16.21
N LYS A 32 9.62 38.36 -16.16
CA LYS A 32 10.38 38.15 -14.92
C LYS A 32 10.70 39.47 -14.21
N LYS A 33 11.00 40.53 -14.98
CA LYS A 33 11.40 41.83 -14.41
C LYS A 33 10.22 42.50 -13.72
N SER A 34 9.07 42.52 -14.39
CA SER A 34 7.83 43.05 -13.82
C SER A 34 7.41 42.28 -12.56
N ILE A 35 7.51 40.94 -12.57
CA ILE A 35 7.18 40.10 -11.40
C ILE A 35 8.16 40.35 -10.26
N ALA A 36 9.46 40.40 -10.53
CA ALA A 36 10.49 40.68 -9.53
C ALA A 36 10.27 42.04 -8.85
N LYS A 37 9.97 43.07 -9.65
CA LYS A 37 9.63 44.41 -9.15
C LYS A 37 8.35 44.41 -8.32
N ALA A 38 7.30 43.74 -8.79
CA ALA A 38 6.00 43.69 -8.09
C ALA A 38 6.09 42.96 -6.74
N LEU A 39 6.88 41.89 -6.66
CA LEU A 39 7.04 41.07 -5.45
C LEU A 39 8.19 41.55 -4.54
N GLY A 40 8.97 42.55 -4.96
CA GLY A 40 10.09 43.08 -4.19
C GLY A 40 11.21 42.07 -3.96
N VAL A 41 11.45 41.17 -4.91
CA VAL A 41 12.47 40.10 -4.82
C VAL A 41 13.40 40.11 -6.02
N SER A 42 14.56 39.45 -5.90
CA SER A 42 15.54 39.38 -6.98
C SER A 42 14.99 38.65 -8.23
N GLU A 43 15.42 39.07 -9.41
CA GLU A 43 15.11 38.37 -10.67
C GLU A 43 15.54 36.90 -10.64
N VAL A 44 16.65 36.58 -9.96
CA VAL A 44 17.14 35.20 -9.78
C VAL A 44 16.14 34.36 -8.98
N THR A 45 15.53 34.93 -7.94
CA THR A 45 14.48 34.27 -7.16
C THR A 45 13.27 33.96 -8.03
N ILE A 46 12.82 34.91 -8.84
CA ILE A 46 11.69 34.72 -9.76
C ILE A 46 12.01 33.72 -10.85
N GLN A 47 13.22 33.76 -11.42
CA GLN A 47 13.66 32.77 -12.40
C GLN A 47 13.63 31.36 -11.82
N ASN A 48 14.11 31.18 -10.58
CA ASN A 48 14.04 29.89 -9.89
C ASN A 48 12.59 29.49 -9.58
N ALA A 49 11.74 30.43 -9.17
CA ALA A 49 10.32 30.18 -8.91
C ALA A 49 9.59 29.71 -10.17
N ILE A 50 9.79 30.38 -11.31
CA ILE A 50 9.22 29.97 -12.61
C ILE A 50 9.76 28.60 -13.04
N GLY A 51 11.04 28.34 -12.83
CA GLY A 51 11.63 27.03 -13.11
C GLY A 51 10.99 25.90 -12.30
N ALA A 52 10.83 26.12 -10.99
CA ALA A 52 10.18 25.16 -10.09
C ALA A 52 8.69 24.99 -10.43
N PHE A 53 7.99 26.09 -10.70
CA PHE A 53 6.60 26.12 -11.12
C PHE A 53 6.35 25.19 -12.32
N LYS A 54 7.21 25.27 -13.35
CA LYS A 54 7.14 24.38 -14.52
C LYS A 54 7.53 22.93 -14.21
N GLN A 55 8.60 22.71 -13.42
CA GLN A 55 9.01 21.35 -13.05
C GLN A 55 7.97 20.60 -12.22
N LEU A 56 7.20 21.32 -11.41
CA LEU A 56 6.08 20.80 -10.63
C LEU A 56 4.77 20.77 -11.43
N GLU A 57 4.80 21.12 -12.71
CA GLU A 57 3.64 21.17 -13.62
C GLU A 57 2.46 22.01 -13.08
N LEU A 58 2.76 23.04 -12.29
CA LEU A 58 1.75 23.89 -11.67
C LEU A 58 1.06 24.82 -12.68
N ASP A 59 1.64 24.99 -13.87
CA ASP A 59 1.04 25.71 -14.99
C ASP A 59 -0.28 25.09 -15.44
N LYS A 60 -0.37 23.75 -15.38
CA LYS A 60 -1.59 22.99 -15.73
C LYS A 60 -2.75 23.19 -14.76
N ILE A 61 -2.48 23.71 -13.56
CA ILE A 61 -3.46 23.91 -12.48
C ILE A 61 -3.43 25.32 -11.89
N SER A 62 -2.83 26.27 -12.61
CA SER A 62 -2.62 27.65 -12.17
C SER A 62 -3.93 28.39 -11.88
N ASP A 63 -4.98 28.11 -12.65
CA ASP A 63 -6.36 28.57 -12.44
C ASP A 63 -6.90 28.16 -11.06
N LYS A 64 -6.70 26.89 -10.68
CA LYS A 64 -7.15 26.34 -9.39
C LYS A 64 -6.38 26.96 -8.24
N ILE A 65 -5.07 27.16 -8.41
CA ILE A 65 -4.21 27.77 -7.39
C ILE A 65 -4.65 29.22 -7.15
N ALA A 66 -4.86 30.00 -8.21
CA ALA A 66 -5.27 31.41 -8.13
C ALA A 66 -6.65 31.61 -7.48
N ASN A 67 -7.56 30.63 -7.62
CA ASN A 67 -8.90 30.70 -7.04
C ASN A 67 -9.02 30.03 -5.65
N SER A 68 -7.91 29.50 -5.10
CA SER A 68 -7.91 28.82 -3.81
C SER A 68 -7.41 29.73 -2.69
N ASN A 69 -7.92 29.52 -1.47
CA ASN A 69 -7.31 30.10 -0.28
C ASN A 69 -5.95 29.42 0.05
N LEU A 70 -5.21 29.95 1.01
CA LEU A 70 -3.87 29.45 1.36
C LEU A 70 -3.84 27.94 1.67
N GLU A 71 -4.85 27.40 2.37
CA GLU A 71 -4.90 25.96 2.66
C GLU A 71 -5.15 25.14 1.40
N GLY A 72 -6.04 25.58 0.50
CA GLY A 72 -6.25 24.96 -0.80
C GLY A 72 -4.98 25.00 -1.67
N GLN A 73 -4.25 26.11 -1.65
CA GLN A 73 -2.96 26.24 -2.36
C GLN A 73 -1.91 25.28 -1.81
N LYS A 74 -1.79 25.14 -0.49
CA LYS A 74 -0.91 24.15 0.13
C LYS A 74 -1.26 22.72 -0.28
N GLN A 75 -2.55 22.39 -0.36
CA GLN A 75 -3.00 21.06 -0.80
C GLN A 75 -2.69 20.78 -2.28
N LEU A 76 -2.92 21.76 -3.16
CA LEU A 76 -2.58 21.65 -4.58
C LEU A 76 -1.07 21.51 -4.78
N PHE A 77 -0.28 22.32 -4.07
CA PHE A 77 1.17 22.22 -4.07
C PHE A 77 1.66 20.88 -3.54
N ARG A 78 1.06 20.37 -2.45
CA ARG A 78 1.37 19.03 -1.91
C ARG A 78 1.16 17.95 -2.97
N LYS A 79 0.04 17.97 -3.69
CA LYS A 79 -0.24 17.00 -4.76
C LYS A 79 0.83 17.04 -5.85
N ALA A 80 1.15 18.23 -6.36
CA ALA A 80 2.19 18.40 -7.37
C ALA A 80 3.57 17.92 -6.88
N LEU A 81 3.91 18.25 -5.62
CA LEU A 81 5.15 17.84 -5.00
C LEU A 81 5.24 16.32 -4.80
N GLN A 82 4.13 15.65 -4.46
CA GLN A 82 4.06 14.19 -4.34
C GLN A 82 4.17 13.48 -5.70
N SER A 83 3.82 14.14 -6.80
CA SER A 83 4.04 13.64 -8.16
C SER A 83 5.46 13.91 -8.70
N TYR A 84 6.24 14.76 -8.02
CA TYR A 84 7.61 15.08 -8.41
C TYR A 84 8.59 13.99 -7.92
N LYS A 85 8.98 13.09 -8.82
CA LYS A 85 9.78 11.88 -8.50
C LYS A 85 10.99 12.12 -7.59
N PRO A 86 11.84 13.14 -7.81
CA PRO A 86 12.99 13.36 -6.93
C PRO A 86 12.61 13.65 -5.47
N PHE A 87 11.48 14.31 -5.23
CA PHE A 87 11.01 14.56 -3.87
C PHE A 87 10.39 13.29 -3.24
N LEU A 88 9.69 12.47 -4.03
CA LEU A 88 9.15 11.21 -3.55
C LEU A 88 10.26 10.21 -3.17
N GLU A 89 11.29 10.07 -4.00
CA GLU A 89 12.46 9.24 -3.68
C GLU A 89 13.21 9.74 -2.45
N PHE A 90 13.29 11.07 -2.27
CA PHE A 90 13.87 11.64 -1.06
C PHE A 90 13.12 11.21 0.20
N ILE A 91 11.78 11.26 0.18
CA ILE A 91 10.95 10.76 1.29
C ILE A 91 11.15 9.26 1.49
N PHE A 92 11.19 8.48 0.41
CA PHE A 92 11.40 7.04 0.49
C PHE A 92 12.71 6.69 1.22
N PHE A 93 13.81 7.38 0.91
CA PHE A 93 15.08 7.15 1.62
C PHE A 93 15.03 7.59 3.08
N LEU A 94 14.35 8.70 3.40
CA LEU A 94 14.15 9.11 4.80
C LEU A 94 13.38 8.06 5.61
N GLU A 95 12.36 7.43 5.03
CA GLU A 95 11.60 6.34 5.67
C GLU A 95 12.38 5.03 5.77
N LYS A 96 13.51 4.90 5.08
CA LYS A 96 14.47 3.80 5.20
C LYS A 96 15.63 4.13 6.15
N ASP A 97 15.41 5.07 7.06
CA ASP A 97 16.36 5.52 8.08
C ASP A 97 17.68 6.13 7.53
N ASP A 98 17.69 6.58 6.27
CA ASP A 98 18.79 7.42 5.80
C ASP A 98 18.69 8.82 6.42
N ASP A 99 19.82 9.40 6.83
CA ASP A 99 19.88 10.81 7.17
C ASP A 99 19.63 11.70 5.93
N PRO A 100 19.16 12.95 6.10
CA PRO A 100 18.82 13.83 4.99
C PRO A 100 19.96 14.11 3.99
N ASP A 101 21.21 14.12 4.45
CA ASP A 101 22.37 14.36 3.60
C ASP A 101 22.68 13.15 2.72
N LYS A 102 22.57 11.94 3.26
CA LYS A 102 22.69 10.70 2.49
C LYS A 102 21.53 10.53 1.51
N ALA A 103 20.29 10.74 1.97
CA ALA A 103 19.09 10.64 1.15
C ALA A 103 19.14 11.58 -0.05
N ILE A 104 19.52 12.86 0.14
CA ILE A 104 19.58 13.80 -0.99
C ILE A 104 20.67 13.44 -1.98
N ARG A 105 21.83 12.92 -1.53
CA ARG A 105 22.94 12.55 -2.43
C ARG A 105 22.53 11.42 -3.35
N LYS A 106 21.81 10.42 -2.82
CA LYS A 106 21.21 9.34 -3.62
C LYS A 106 20.27 9.91 -4.67
N VAL A 107 19.35 10.79 -4.29
CA VAL A 107 18.41 11.43 -5.22
C VAL A 107 19.14 12.22 -6.31
N LEU A 108 20.10 13.07 -5.95
CA LEU A 108 20.86 13.85 -6.93
C LEU A 108 21.62 12.94 -7.91
N SER A 109 22.15 11.80 -7.44
CA SER A 109 22.82 10.82 -8.29
C SER A 109 21.84 10.09 -9.21
N ILE A 110 20.73 9.58 -8.68
CA ILE A 110 19.74 8.78 -9.43
C ILE A 110 19.12 9.59 -10.57
N PHE A 111 18.83 10.86 -10.32
CA PHE A 111 18.19 11.75 -11.30
C PHE A 111 19.18 12.66 -12.03
N GLU A 112 20.49 12.44 -11.86
CA GLU A 112 21.57 13.21 -12.49
C GLU A 112 21.45 14.74 -12.28
N ILE A 113 20.91 15.16 -11.13
CA ILE A 113 20.61 16.56 -10.84
C ILE A 113 21.89 17.28 -10.41
N LYS A 114 22.37 18.19 -11.26
CA LYS A 114 23.52 19.05 -10.98
C LYS A 114 23.17 20.17 -9.99
N ARG A 115 23.07 19.83 -8.70
CA ARG A 115 22.82 20.78 -7.60
C ARG A 115 23.66 20.42 -6.39
N LYS A 116 24.07 21.43 -5.59
CA LYS A 116 24.76 21.18 -4.32
C LYS A 116 23.79 20.51 -3.33
N PRO A 117 24.18 19.43 -2.62
CA PRO A 117 23.32 18.73 -1.65
C PRO A 117 22.64 19.67 -0.65
N LYS A 118 23.41 20.59 -0.04
CA LYS A 118 22.90 21.57 0.93
C LYS A 118 21.76 22.43 0.40
N ASP A 119 21.83 22.85 -0.86
CA ASP A 119 20.77 23.64 -1.49
C ASP A 119 19.53 22.81 -1.76
N ALA A 120 19.71 21.57 -2.23
CA ALA A 120 18.61 20.65 -2.49
C ALA A 120 17.87 20.26 -1.20
N ILE A 121 18.59 19.96 -0.11
CA ILE A 121 18.02 19.69 1.22
C ILE A 121 17.20 20.88 1.69
N ARG A 122 17.76 22.09 1.65
CA ARG A 122 17.05 23.31 2.07
C ARG A 122 15.78 23.52 1.25
N THR A 123 15.85 23.26 -0.05
CA THR A 123 14.71 23.39 -0.97
C THR A 123 13.62 22.38 -0.63
N PHE A 124 13.95 21.10 -0.52
CA PHE A 124 12.99 20.05 -0.17
C PHE A 124 12.40 20.24 1.23
N ARG A 125 13.21 20.70 2.20
CA ARG A 125 12.70 21.09 3.52
C ARG A 125 11.64 22.17 3.39
N ASN A 126 11.95 23.25 2.66
CA ASN A 126 11.03 24.35 2.49
C ASN A 126 9.73 23.90 1.79
N TRP A 127 9.85 23.16 0.69
CA TRP A 127 8.70 22.68 -0.08
C TRP A 127 7.85 21.72 0.73
N GLY A 128 8.46 20.75 1.39
CA GLY A 128 7.76 19.79 2.23
C GLY A 128 7.12 20.42 3.46
N SER A 129 7.78 21.38 4.13
CA SER A 129 7.17 22.11 5.25
C SER A 129 5.99 22.97 4.80
N PHE A 130 6.11 23.69 3.69
CA PHE A 130 5.01 24.48 3.12
C PHE A 130 3.82 23.58 2.76
N ALA A 131 4.10 22.46 2.12
CA ALA A 131 3.11 21.45 1.78
C ALA A 131 2.53 20.73 3.01
N GLY A 132 3.06 20.92 4.22
CA GLY A 132 2.66 20.16 5.41
C GLY A 132 3.03 18.67 5.35
N VAL A 133 4.02 18.31 4.52
CA VAL A 133 4.62 16.97 4.46
C VAL A 133 5.48 16.72 5.70
N PHE A 134 6.31 17.70 6.06
CA PHE A 134 7.20 17.62 7.23
C PHE A 134 6.64 18.41 8.42
N LYS A 135 6.81 17.87 9.62
CA LYS A 135 6.61 18.55 10.90
C LYS A 135 7.95 19.04 11.44
N GLY A 136 7.98 20.27 11.95
CA GLY A 136 9.18 20.85 12.54
C GLY A 136 10.35 21.00 11.56
N LYS A 137 11.57 21.02 12.11
CA LYS A 137 12.81 21.31 11.35
C LYS A 137 13.58 20.06 10.91
N ASN A 138 13.19 18.87 11.39
CA ASN A 138 13.99 17.64 11.31
C ASN A 138 13.46 16.63 10.28
N PHE A 139 12.74 17.08 9.24
CA PHE A 139 12.17 16.19 8.21
C PHE A 139 11.24 15.09 8.73
N GLU A 140 10.67 15.25 9.92
CA GLU A 140 9.72 14.30 10.48
C GLU A 140 8.44 14.27 9.63
N LEU A 141 8.06 13.14 9.06
CA LEU A 141 6.83 13.06 8.25
C LEU A 141 5.58 13.32 9.10
N SER A 142 4.64 14.07 8.54
CA SER A 142 3.33 14.29 9.15
C SER A 142 2.53 12.99 9.27
N LYS A 143 1.77 12.85 10.36
CA LYS A 143 0.90 11.68 10.60
C LYS A 143 -0.03 11.37 9.42
N SER A 144 -0.55 12.41 8.74
CA SER A 144 -1.41 12.28 7.55
C SER A 144 -0.74 11.64 6.34
N ILE A 145 0.60 11.56 6.30
CA ILE A 145 1.35 10.88 5.24
C ILE A 145 1.76 9.48 5.69
N LYS A 146 2.05 9.28 6.97
CA LYS A 146 2.33 7.95 7.53
C LYS A 146 1.09 7.02 7.52
N SER A 147 -0.11 7.58 7.61
CA SER A 147 -1.40 6.85 7.64
C SER A 147 -2.01 6.60 6.24
N LEU A 148 -1.17 6.38 5.22
CA LEU A 148 -1.63 6.03 3.86
C LEU A 148 -1.89 4.52 3.69
N LYS A 149 -2.13 3.82 4.79
CA LYS A 149 -2.58 2.43 4.75
C LYS A 149 -4.10 2.45 4.52
N PRO A 150 -4.65 1.68 3.55
CA PRO A 150 -6.10 1.54 3.42
C PRO A 150 -6.71 1.22 4.80
N SER A 151 -7.85 1.80 5.16
CA SER A 151 -8.42 1.71 6.53
C SER A 151 -8.56 0.27 7.06
N ILE A 152 -8.82 -0.70 6.17
CA ILE A 152 -8.87 -2.13 6.51
C ILE A 152 -7.50 -2.67 6.94
N MET A 153 -6.43 -2.18 6.32
CA MET A 153 -5.05 -2.52 6.66
C MET A 153 -4.62 -1.84 7.97
N GLU A 154 -5.06 -0.62 8.25
CA GLU A 154 -4.80 0.03 9.55
C GLU A 154 -5.44 -0.74 10.70
N ASP A 155 -6.74 -1.08 10.58
CA ASP A 155 -7.44 -1.91 11.55
C ASP A 155 -6.72 -3.27 11.76
N LEU A 156 -6.22 -3.86 10.68
CA LEU A 156 -5.49 -5.13 10.70
C LEU A 156 -4.14 -5.01 11.41
N PHE A 157 -3.32 -3.99 11.08
CA PHE A 157 -2.04 -3.77 11.73
C PHE A 157 -2.18 -3.48 13.24
N GLU A 158 -3.23 -2.76 13.65
CA GLU A 158 -3.54 -2.58 15.07
C GLU A 158 -3.95 -3.89 15.75
N SER A 159 -4.52 -4.82 14.99
CA SER A 159 -5.00 -6.11 15.47
C SER A 159 -3.90 -7.15 15.65
N LEU A 160 -2.78 -7.04 14.92
CA LEU A 160 -1.67 -8.02 14.98
C LEU A 160 -1.05 -8.15 16.39
N ASN A 161 -1.19 -7.12 17.23
CA ASN A 161 -0.61 -7.08 18.58
C ASN A 161 -1.65 -7.11 19.71
N ASN A 162 -2.93 -7.32 19.40
CA ASN A 162 -3.99 -7.31 20.40
C ASN A 162 -5.09 -8.31 20.05
N GLU A 163 -5.24 -9.34 20.89
CA GLU A 163 -6.20 -10.43 20.69
C GLU A 163 -7.65 -9.95 20.58
N ILE A 164 -8.08 -8.98 21.40
CA ILE A 164 -9.44 -8.43 21.35
C ILE A 164 -9.66 -7.73 20.00
N LYS A 165 -8.68 -6.96 19.53
CA LYS A 165 -8.77 -6.30 18.22
C LYS A 165 -8.78 -7.32 17.07
N ALA A 166 -7.95 -8.36 17.14
CA ALA A 166 -7.97 -9.46 16.17
C ALA A 166 -9.35 -10.15 16.12
N LYS A 167 -9.95 -10.44 17.28
CA LYS A 167 -11.32 -10.98 17.38
C LYS A 167 -12.35 -10.06 16.73
N ILE A 168 -12.34 -8.77 17.07
CA ILE A 168 -13.26 -7.79 16.48
C ILE A 168 -13.07 -7.70 14.95
N TRP A 169 -11.83 -7.69 14.49
CA TRP A 169 -11.50 -7.57 13.07
C TRP A 169 -11.94 -8.80 12.27
N VAL A 170 -11.61 -10.02 12.74
CA VAL A 170 -12.03 -11.27 12.09
C VAL A 170 -13.56 -11.34 12.02
N LYS A 171 -14.25 -11.00 13.12
CA LYS A 171 -15.71 -10.92 13.15
C LYS A 171 -16.28 -9.91 12.15
N LYS A 172 -15.67 -8.73 12.02
CA LYS A 172 -16.06 -7.70 11.04
C LYS A 172 -15.91 -8.19 9.60
N ILE A 173 -14.84 -8.93 9.29
CA ILE A 173 -14.63 -9.49 7.95
C ILE A 173 -15.65 -10.60 7.67
N LEU A 174 -15.77 -11.60 8.55
CA LEU A 174 -16.68 -12.75 8.37
C LEU A 174 -18.16 -12.33 8.34
N GLY A 175 -18.56 -11.37 9.19
CA GLY A 175 -19.96 -11.01 9.37
C GLY A 175 -20.78 -12.21 9.83
N ALA A 176 -21.92 -12.46 9.19
CA ALA A 176 -22.81 -13.58 9.53
C ALA A 176 -22.19 -14.98 9.38
N ALA A 177 -21.07 -15.12 8.66
CA ALA A 177 -20.38 -16.40 8.54
C ALA A 177 -19.74 -16.86 9.85
N GLU A 178 -19.44 -15.93 10.77
CA GLU A 178 -18.83 -16.24 12.07
C GLU A 178 -19.70 -17.18 12.90
N SER A 179 -21.02 -17.02 12.88
CA SER A 179 -21.94 -17.88 13.65
C SER A 179 -21.98 -19.33 13.15
N TYR A 180 -21.40 -19.61 11.98
CA TYR A 180 -21.29 -20.96 11.45
C TYR A 180 -19.97 -21.63 11.81
N LEU A 181 -18.99 -20.89 12.32
CA LEU A 181 -17.73 -21.45 12.77
C LEU A 181 -17.87 -22.11 14.15
N SER A 182 -17.11 -23.17 14.40
CA SER A 182 -16.84 -23.64 15.76
C SER A 182 -15.92 -22.66 16.48
N ASN A 183 -15.89 -22.73 17.82
CA ASN A 183 -14.94 -21.94 18.60
C ASN A 183 -13.49 -22.27 18.21
N GLU A 184 -13.19 -23.52 17.88
CA GLU A 184 -11.86 -23.98 17.49
C GLU A 184 -11.44 -23.38 16.13
N GLU A 185 -12.32 -23.43 15.13
CA GLU A 185 -12.11 -22.82 13.81
C GLU A 185 -11.90 -21.31 13.96
N TYR A 186 -12.73 -20.65 14.76
CA TYR A 186 -12.64 -19.22 15.00
C TYR A 186 -11.33 -18.83 15.69
N GLU A 187 -10.94 -19.51 16.77
CA GLU A 187 -9.69 -19.24 17.47
C GLU A 187 -8.46 -19.56 16.61
N SER A 188 -8.54 -20.56 15.71
CA SER A 188 -7.47 -20.82 14.74
C SER A 188 -7.28 -19.64 13.76
N LEU A 189 -8.37 -19.01 13.31
CA LEU A 189 -8.30 -17.77 12.53
C LEU A 189 -7.71 -16.60 13.35
N ILE A 190 -8.04 -16.48 14.64
CA ILE A 190 -7.42 -15.45 15.50
C ILE A 190 -5.92 -15.70 15.65
N LYS A 191 -5.52 -16.96 15.90
CA LYS A 191 -4.12 -17.37 16.01
C LYS A 191 -3.35 -17.02 14.75
N SER A 192 -3.94 -17.24 13.56
CA SER A 192 -3.31 -16.89 12.29
C SER A 192 -2.96 -15.39 12.20
N ILE A 193 -3.85 -14.51 12.67
CA ILE A 193 -3.63 -13.06 12.68
C ILE A 193 -2.52 -12.67 13.67
N LEU A 194 -2.55 -13.22 14.87
CA LEU A 194 -1.58 -12.87 15.92
C LEU A 194 -0.16 -13.38 15.65
N ASN A 195 -0.03 -14.47 14.88
CA ASN A 195 1.27 -15.06 14.58
C ASN A 195 1.90 -14.55 13.29
N VAL A 196 1.19 -13.76 12.46
CA VAL A 196 1.70 -13.36 11.13
C VAL A 196 3.06 -12.65 11.18
N MET A 197 3.34 -11.87 12.23
CA MET A 197 4.61 -11.14 12.41
C MET A 197 5.71 -11.98 13.10
N LYS A 198 5.34 -13.11 13.71
CA LYS A 198 6.25 -13.95 14.51
C LYS A 198 6.66 -15.20 13.74
N ASP A 199 5.68 -15.85 13.15
CA ASP A 199 5.83 -17.04 12.32
C ASP A 199 4.78 -16.97 11.18
N PRO A 200 5.12 -16.30 10.07
CA PRO A 200 4.26 -16.20 8.90
C PRO A 200 3.82 -17.58 8.37
N ARG A 201 4.64 -18.62 8.54
CA ARG A 201 4.35 -19.97 8.05
C ARG A 201 3.30 -20.66 8.92
N GLU A 202 3.46 -20.60 10.24
CA GLU A 202 2.45 -21.10 11.18
C GLU A 202 1.13 -20.37 10.99
N ALA A 203 1.18 -19.06 10.76
CA ALA A 203 0.00 -18.24 10.51
C ALA A 203 -0.79 -18.72 9.28
N VAL A 204 -0.11 -19.00 8.16
CA VAL A 204 -0.73 -19.60 6.97
C VAL A 204 -1.32 -20.96 7.27
N GLN A 205 -0.60 -21.81 8.01
CA GLN A 205 -1.08 -23.15 8.38
C GLN A 205 -2.38 -23.08 9.19
N SER A 206 -2.43 -22.26 10.25
CA SER A 206 -3.63 -22.12 11.09
C SER A 206 -4.84 -21.63 10.29
N ALA A 207 -4.66 -20.63 9.42
CA ALA A 207 -5.75 -20.18 8.54
C ALA A 207 -6.22 -21.27 7.56
N GLY A 208 -5.28 -22.07 7.04
CA GLY A 208 -5.60 -23.19 6.16
C GLY A 208 -6.39 -24.31 6.84
N GLU A 209 -5.98 -24.70 8.03
CA GLU A 209 -6.66 -25.70 8.86
C GLU A 209 -8.10 -25.26 9.14
N ALA A 210 -8.31 -24.00 9.55
CA ALA A 210 -9.65 -23.46 9.78
C ALA A 210 -10.55 -23.50 8.52
N LEU A 211 -9.98 -23.24 7.34
CA LEU A 211 -10.72 -23.33 6.08
C LEU A 211 -11.04 -24.78 5.70
N GLU A 212 -10.12 -25.71 5.92
CA GLU A 212 -10.34 -27.13 5.66
C GLU A 212 -11.44 -27.69 6.57
N ASP A 213 -11.39 -27.39 7.88
CA ASP A 213 -12.39 -27.79 8.85
C ASP A 213 -13.77 -27.24 8.52
N PHE A 214 -13.84 -25.96 8.15
CA PHE A 214 -15.07 -25.34 7.66
C PHE A 214 -15.68 -26.10 6.47
N LEU A 215 -14.85 -26.51 5.49
CA LEU A 215 -15.32 -27.26 4.33
C LEU A 215 -15.77 -28.68 4.68
N ARG A 216 -15.09 -29.33 5.64
CA ARG A 216 -15.48 -30.66 6.15
C ARG A 216 -16.81 -30.59 6.89
N LYS A 217 -17.01 -29.56 7.72
CA LYS A 217 -18.28 -29.28 8.40
C LYS A 217 -19.40 -29.02 7.38
N LEU A 218 -19.12 -28.22 6.36
CA LEU A 218 -20.08 -27.95 5.28
C LEU A 218 -20.49 -29.24 4.54
N ALA A 219 -19.54 -30.14 4.27
CA ALA A 219 -19.82 -31.43 3.66
C ALA A 219 -20.68 -32.32 4.56
N HIS A 220 -20.34 -32.39 5.85
CA HIS A 220 -21.10 -33.12 6.85
C HIS A 220 -22.55 -32.64 6.93
N ASP A 221 -22.78 -31.33 7.01
CA ASP A 221 -24.13 -30.75 7.09
C ASP A 221 -24.97 -30.97 5.81
N LYS A 222 -24.31 -31.28 4.69
CA LYS A 222 -24.95 -31.64 3.42
C LYS A 222 -25.03 -33.14 3.19
N GLY A 223 -24.60 -33.96 4.14
CA GLY A 223 -24.62 -35.43 4.05
C GLY A 223 -23.64 -35.99 3.02
N ILE A 224 -22.53 -35.29 2.75
CA ILE A 224 -21.50 -35.69 1.78
C ILE A 224 -20.28 -36.24 2.53
N ASP A 225 -19.89 -37.48 2.22
CA ASP A 225 -18.71 -38.10 2.81
C ASP A 225 -17.42 -37.59 2.14
N VAL A 226 -16.62 -36.84 2.91
CA VAL A 226 -15.30 -36.34 2.51
C VAL A 226 -14.17 -36.90 3.39
N SER A 227 -14.43 -37.96 4.18
CA SER A 227 -13.47 -38.55 5.11
C SER A 227 -12.18 -39.04 4.44
N LYS A 228 -12.28 -39.49 3.18
CA LYS A 228 -11.15 -39.96 2.37
C LYS A 228 -10.49 -38.87 1.50
N LYS A 229 -10.94 -37.62 1.62
CA LYS A 229 -10.39 -36.48 0.85
C LYS A 229 -9.29 -35.81 1.65
N ASN A 230 -8.18 -35.53 0.98
CA ASN A 230 -7.02 -34.89 1.58
C ASN A 230 -6.90 -33.46 1.05
N GLY A 231 -6.95 -32.48 1.96
CA GLY A 231 -6.78 -31.08 1.63
C GLY A 231 -8.02 -30.39 1.04
N ILE A 232 -7.97 -29.07 1.11
CA ILE A 232 -9.02 -28.12 0.69
C ILE A 232 -9.58 -28.40 -0.71
N TYR A 233 -8.73 -28.62 -1.70
CA TYR A 233 -9.10 -28.81 -3.11
C TYR A 233 -9.91 -30.09 -3.33
N GLN A 234 -9.49 -31.22 -2.74
CA GLN A 234 -10.20 -32.48 -2.92
C GLN A 234 -11.59 -32.44 -2.27
N ILE A 235 -11.72 -31.75 -1.14
CA ILE A 235 -13.02 -31.50 -0.50
C ILE A 235 -13.88 -30.58 -1.38
N ALA A 236 -13.29 -29.50 -1.92
CA ALA A 236 -13.98 -28.55 -2.79
C ALA A 236 -14.54 -29.22 -4.07
N GLU A 237 -13.75 -30.09 -4.70
CA GLU A 237 -14.17 -30.87 -5.86
C GLU A 237 -15.35 -31.78 -5.53
N GLU A 238 -15.33 -32.45 -4.37
CA GLU A 238 -16.42 -33.33 -3.94
C GLU A 238 -17.71 -32.54 -3.65
N LEU A 239 -17.60 -31.42 -2.95
CA LEU A 239 -18.71 -30.51 -2.71
C LEU A 239 -19.28 -29.93 -4.03
N ARG A 240 -18.42 -29.65 -5.01
CA ARG A 240 -18.85 -29.17 -6.33
C ARG A 240 -19.59 -30.25 -7.11
N LYS A 241 -19.13 -31.50 -7.10
CA LYS A 241 -19.81 -32.63 -7.75
C LYS A 241 -21.24 -32.80 -7.24
N ASN A 242 -21.45 -32.52 -5.96
CA ASN A 242 -22.76 -32.55 -5.29
C ASN A 242 -23.51 -31.21 -5.36
N ASN A 243 -23.11 -30.28 -6.24
CA ASN A 243 -23.73 -28.97 -6.46
C ASN A 243 -23.82 -28.05 -5.21
N VAL A 244 -23.01 -28.29 -4.18
CA VAL A 244 -22.95 -27.44 -2.98
C VAL A 244 -22.14 -26.17 -3.24
N LEU A 245 -21.13 -26.22 -4.11
CA LEU A 245 -20.28 -25.07 -4.44
C LEU A 245 -20.53 -24.53 -5.85
N ALA A 246 -20.43 -23.21 -6.01
CA ALA A 246 -20.30 -22.59 -7.33
C ALA A 246 -19.00 -23.02 -8.01
N SER A 247 -19.01 -23.08 -9.35
CA SER A 247 -17.83 -23.43 -10.15
C SER A 247 -16.64 -22.51 -9.93
N LYS A 248 -16.87 -21.26 -9.52
CA LYS A 248 -15.81 -20.28 -9.24
C LYS A 248 -15.14 -20.46 -7.88
N HIS A 249 -15.77 -21.13 -6.90
CA HIS A 249 -15.13 -21.40 -5.61
C HIS A 249 -14.00 -22.43 -5.72
N VAL A 250 -14.15 -23.42 -6.58
CA VAL A 250 -13.14 -24.48 -6.78
C VAL A 250 -11.75 -23.94 -7.14
N PRO A 251 -11.57 -23.10 -8.20
CA PRO A 251 -10.24 -22.58 -8.53
C PRO A 251 -9.67 -21.65 -7.47
N ILE A 252 -10.51 -20.93 -6.71
CA ILE A 252 -10.06 -20.11 -5.57
C ILE A 252 -9.51 -21.03 -4.46
N LEU A 253 -10.26 -22.05 -4.08
CA LEU A 253 -9.87 -23.03 -3.05
C LEU A 253 -8.62 -23.82 -3.48
N LYS A 254 -8.50 -24.15 -4.76
CA LYS A 254 -7.27 -24.72 -5.34
C LYS A 254 -6.08 -23.77 -5.16
N GLY A 255 -6.28 -22.48 -5.47
CA GLY A 255 -5.24 -21.46 -5.28
C GLY A 255 -4.84 -21.27 -3.82
N LEU A 256 -5.78 -21.38 -2.89
CA LEU A 256 -5.48 -21.31 -1.45
C LEU A 256 -4.72 -22.55 -0.97
N GLN A 257 -5.08 -23.76 -1.42
CA GLN A 257 -4.34 -24.96 -1.04
C GLN A 257 -2.84 -24.89 -1.40
N VAL A 258 -2.47 -24.20 -2.49
CA VAL A 258 -1.06 -24.03 -2.90
C VAL A 258 -0.19 -23.46 -1.77
N PHE A 259 -0.75 -22.66 -0.87
CA PHE A 259 -0.01 -22.10 0.27
C PHE A 259 0.18 -23.08 1.44
N LEU A 260 -0.60 -24.16 1.48
CA LEU A 260 -0.58 -25.17 2.54
C LEU A 260 0.16 -26.44 2.14
N ASP A 261 0.17 -26.73 0.84
CA ASP A 261 0.73 -27.97 0.35
C ASP A 261 2.25 -27.93 0.43
N ARG A 262 2.83 -28.93 1.11
CA ARG A 262 4.29 -29.08 1.21
C ARG A 262 4.90 -29.49 -0.13
N ASP A 263 4.08 -30.05 -1.03
CA ASP A 263 4.50 -30.61 -2.31
C ASP A 263 4.03 -29.77 -3.53
N ILE A 264 2.99 -28.93 -3.41
CA ILE A 264 2.42 -28.16 -4.54
C ILE A 264 3.00 -26.74 -4.64
N PHE A 265 4.30 -26.67 -4.88
CA PHE A 265 4.87 -25.63 -5.76
C PHE A 265 5.03 -26.14 -7.20
N GLU A 266 4.39 -27.26 -7.56
CA GLU A 266 4.45 -27.84 -8.90
C GLU A 266 3.74 -27.00 -9.98
N GLY A 267 2.73 -26.19 -9.63
CA GLY A 267 2.00 -25.34 -10.59
C GLY A 267 2.71 -24.05 -10.99
N PHE A 268 3.79 -23.69 -10.29
CA PHE A 268 4.67 -22.58 -10.59
C PHE A 268 6.07 -23.15 -10.82
N ALA A 269 6.37 -23.66 -12.01
CA ALA A 269 7.68 -24.26 -12.30
C ALA A 269 8.88 -23.32 -11.97
N ALA A 270 8.66 -22.00 -11.92
CA ALA A 270 9.66 -21.02 -11.45
C ALA A 270 9.80 -20.92 -9.92
N PHE A 271 8.74 -21.20 -9.15
CA PHE A 271 8.79 -21.29 -7.68
C PHE A 271 9.03 -22.73 -7.18
N ARG A 272 8.98 -23.74 -8.06
CA ARG A 272 9.34 -25.13 -7.74
C ARG A 272 10.80 -25.28 -7.29
N ASN A 273 11.70 -24.40 -7.73
CA ASN A 273 13.07 -24.33 -7.22
C ASN A 273 13.18 -23.69 -5.83
N ILE A 274 12.15 -22.93 -5.42
CA ILE A 274 12.16 -22.10 -4.22
C ILE A 274 11.67 -22.93 -3.02
N ALA A 275 10.58 -23.68 -3.17
CA ALA A 275 9.95 -24.28 -1.99
C ALA A 275 10.30 -25.75 -1.72
N HIS A 276 10.86 -26.47 -2.69
CA HIS A 276 10.82 -27.93 -2.67
C HIS A 276 12.07 -28.64 -2.14
N HIS A 277 13.02 -27.92 -1.53
CA HIS A 277 14.06 -28.53 -0.71
C HIS A 277 14.24 -27.72 0.57
N GLY A 278 14.29 -28.40 1.72
CA GLY A 278 14.98 -27.81 2.86
C GLY A 278 16.38 -27.43 2.39
N LYS A 279 16.81 -26.20 2.69
CA LYS A 279 18.08 -25.65 2.19
C LYS A 279 18.14 -25.66 0.64
N ASP A 280 18.04 -24.48 0.03
CA ASP A 280 18.41 -24.26 -1.37
C ASP A 280 19.71 -25.00 -1.69
N LYS A 281 19.78 -25.75 -2.79
CA LYS A 281 20.91 -26.67 -3.03
C LYS A 281 22.24 -25.95 -3.25
N GLU A 282 22.21 -24.68 -3.67
CA GLU A 282 23.40 -23.86 -3.90
C GLU A 282 23.73 -23.02 -2.65
N GLU A 283 22.71 -22.41 -2.02
CA GLU A 283 22.84 -21.48 -0.90
C GLU A 283 22.74 -22.14 0.48
N MET A 284 22.26 -23.38 0.54
CA MET A 284 21.99 -24.15 1.75
C MET A 284 21.06 -23.43 2.77
N LYS A 285 20.06 -22.67 2.29
CA LYS A 285 19.13 -21.84 3.11
C LYS A 285 17.65 -22.13 2.82
N LYS A 286 16.78 -22.04 3.82
CA LYS A 286 15.33 -22.19 3.62
C LYS A 286 14.75 -20.87 3.10
N TRP A 287 13.72 -20.98 2.26
CA TRP A 287 12.95 -19.82 1.85
C TRP A 287 12.03 -19.36 2.97
N GLU A 288 12.10 -18.06 3.24
CA GLU A 288 11.29 -17.37 4.25
C GLU A 288 10.01 -16.86 3.60
N LEU A 289 8.88 -17.09 4.27
CA LEU A 289 7.60 -16.53 3.85
C LEU A 289 7.51 -15.11 4.41
N SER A 290 7.27 -14.11 3.57
CA SER A 290 7.12 -12.73 4.06
C SER A 290 5.79 -12.55 4.81
N GLU A 291 5.77 -11.62 5.75
CA GLU A 291 4.59 -11.27 6.54
C GLU A 291 3.45 -10.79 5.63
N GLU A 292 3.76 -10.03 4.58
CA GLU A 292 2.78 -9.52 3.63
C GLU A 292 2.09 -10.64 2.85
N LEU A 293 2.85 -11.66 2.45
CA LEU A 293 2.32 -12.80 1.74
C LEU A 293 1.40 -13.62 2.66
N ALA A 294 1.83 -13.89 3.89
CA ALA A 294 1.02 -14.57 4.88
C ALA A 294 -0.28 -13.80 5.19
N LEU A 295 -0.18 -12.48 5.37
CA LEU A 295 -1.33 -11.62 5.62
C LEU A 295 -2.33 -11.65 4.45
N SER A 296 -1.83 -11.60 3.22
CA SER A 296 -2.67 -11.69 2.02
C SER A 296 -3.42 -13.02 1.95
N TYR A 297 -2.80 -14.11 2.38
CA TYR A 297 -3.41 -15.43 2.43
C TYR A 297 -4.54 -15.49 3.46
N ILE A 298 -4.28 -15.02 4.68
CA ILE A 298 -5.28 -15.03 5.77
C ILE A 298 -6.51 -14.20 5.38
N ILE A 299 -6.31 -13.02 4.77
CA ILE A 299 -7.43 -12.20 4.28
C ILE A 299 -8.26 -12.97 3.24
N GLN A 300 -7.60 -13.65 2.30
CA GLN A 300 -8.31 -14.44 1.28
C GLN A 300 -9.07 -15.62 1.88
N VAL A 301 -8.52 -16.30 2.90
CA VAL A 301 -9.21 -17.35 3.65
C VAL A 301 -10.49 -16.81 4.29
N LEU A 302 -10.41 -15.70 5.01
CA LEU A 302 -11.57 -15.09 5.67
C LEU A 302 -12.67 -14.70 4.68
N LEU A 303 -12.28 -14.09 3.55
CA LEU A 303 -13.20 -13.74 2.48
C LEU A 303 -13.79 -14.98 1.80
N CYS A 304 -13.01 -16.05 1.66
CA CYS A 304 -13.49 -17.31 1.09
C CYS A 304 -14.53 -17.98 2.00
N ILE A 305 -14.25 -18.12 3.30
CA ILE A 305 -15.21 -18.63 4.30
C ILE A 305 -16.51 -17.84 4.24
N LYS A 306 -16.41 -16.51 4.21
CA LYS A 306 -17.56 -15.62 4.06
C LYS A 306 -18.33 -15.93 2.77
N SER A 307 -17.67 -15.93 1.62
CA SER A 307 -18.28 -16.18 0.32
C SER A 307 -19.00 -17.54 0.28
N LEU A 308 -18.35 -18.59 0.79
CA LEU A 308 -18.91 -19.94 0.87
C LEU A 308 -20.17 -19.96 1.74
N TYR A 309 -20.13 -19.35 2.93
CA TYR A 309 -21.31 -19.25 3.79
C TYR A 309 -22.46 -18.51 3.10
N TYR A 310 -22.22 -17.35 2.49
CA TYR A 310 -23.27 -16.59 1.81
C TYR A 310 -23.85 -17.35 0.61
N TYR A 311 -23.02 -18.08 -0.12
CA TYR A 311 -23.50 -18.88 -1.23
C TYR A 311 -24.35 -20.05 -0.76
N VAL A 312 -23.86 -20.85 0.20
CA VAL A 312 -24.52 -22.10 0.59
C VAL A 312 -25.72 -21.88 1.52
N MET A 313 -25.63 -20.89 2.42
CA MET A 313 -26.65 -20.68 3.46
C MET A 313 -27.59 -19.52 3.16
N ARG A 314 -27.20 -18.61 2.25
CA ARG A 314 -27.99 -17.42 1.92
C ARG A 314 -28.32 -17.30 0.44
N GLU A 315 -27.90 -18.27 -0.39
CA GLU A 315 -28.11 -18.31 -1.84
C GLU A 315 -27.63 -17.03 -2.55
N LYS A 316 -26.59 -16.39 -2.00
CA LYS A 316 -26.01 -15.15 -2.52
C LYS A 316 -24.59 -15.41 -3.01
N LEU A 317 -24.38 -15.27 -4.32
CA LEU A 317 -23.05 -15.29 -4.90
C LEU A 317 -22.35 -13.94 -4.63
N LYS A 318 -21.57 -13.88 -3.54
CA LYS A 318 -20.86 -12.67 -3.11
C LYS A 318 -19.46 -13.04 -2.63
N PHE A 319 -18.45 -12.46 -3.28
CA PHE A 319 -17.07 -12.41 -2.79
C PHE A 319 -16.83 -11.05 -2.16
#